data_AF-A0A5C8BEZ2-F1
#
_entry.id   AF-A0A5C8BEZ2-F1
#
_cell.length_a   1.000
_cell.length_b   1.000
_cell.length_c   1.000
_cell.angle_alpha   90.00
_cell.angle_beta   90.00
_cell.angle_gamma   90.00
#
_symmetry.space_group_name_H-M   'P 1'
#
loop_
_entity.id
_entity.type
_entity.pdbx_description
1 polymer ?
#
loop_
_entity_poly.entity_id
_entity_poly.type
_entity_poly.pdbx_seq_one_letter_code
_entity_poly.pdbx_strand_id
1 'polypeptide(L)'
;MTTAENNMQNLHPDIQQRLYDLTVLTYISNNKKTGVAYRCFKFPDRNLDIKDIKDLAFGSNIFINKFASGDIQVSWYADEPEGYKDAIVRDVFNKIIDMIPPEMSWSKLVNPCKSKKQVIDKDYSHSSFEHDSLRIVSSTAFRRLQNKTQVVPLCDNDIVHNRLTHSIEVSTVGKKLARMVASYVWETCMPKNDVAVIAQYFGGSCLNDEQVRELFTNNVADLVAAACLIHDIGNPPFGHQGEEALNETYTELLVLPEYRDSLGKLAKLEADIFKIEGNAQTIRLLAQNQNIDLTYATLAASIKYPRMHHQENSIYKKFNIYASEQELFNRILSSCGLNLVAGEDYERHPLVYVVEAADDICYSLFDFEDFVYLGFISEETYSETLLDITFANLKTPLAMRTPGETLEEKLNNYKQSLAEMSFANIASKLRSEALFQLILNAFHAFKEKYDYIITGTYTIDNQLLNAKGKINGLLDIYAAIMANHPVKDRFAKSNTGLKKHSVTAGYNNIAVLKNSLGGYEIMSELLKTHIAALHNLNKLQSQMILLTAPTEFIHKSIRDSLNKRDARSWVEILSPQQQIEQIRLLNDYLTGLTDNAALRLFRHLKGHEQVGFI
;
A
#
# COMPACT_ATOMS: atom_id res chain seq x y z
N MET A 1 4.98 10.36 39.37
CA MET A 1 5.24 8.99 38.90
C MET A 1 3.94 8.48 38.31
N THR A 2 3.94 8.11 37.03
CA THR A 2 2.82 7.44 36.36
C THR A 2 3.00 5.94 36.55
N THR A 3 2.13 5.30 37.31
CA THR A 3 2.02 3.84 37.33
C THR A 3 0.90 3.46 36.37
N ALA A 4 1.27 2.80 35.26
CA ALA A 4 0.29 2.14 34.41
C ALA A 4 -0.22 0.92 35.17
N GLU A 5 -1.43 0.99 35.70
CA GLU A 5 -2.11 -0.14 36.33
C GLU A 5 -3.38 -0.44 35.54
N ASN A 6 -3.60 -1.72 35.22
CA ASN A 6 -4.84 -2.21 34.59
C ASN A 6 -6.05 -2.20 35.55
N ASN A 7 -6.07 -1.34 36.55
CA ASN A 7 -7.06 -1.36 37.62
C ASN A 7 -8.28 -0.51 37.27
N MET A 8 -9.14 -1.07 36.41
CA MET A 8 -10.47 -0.54 36.13
C MET A 8 -11.43 -0.54 37.34
N GLN A 9 -11.03 -1.06 38.50
CA GLN A 9 -11.84 -1.44 39.68
C GLN A 9 -12.91 -0.44 40.19
N ASN A 10 -12.91 0.83 39.76
CA ASN A 10 -13.89 1.86 40.16
C ASN A 10 -14.78 2.39 39.01
N LEU A 11 -14.72 1.81 37.80
CA LEU A 11 -15.67 2.06 36.70
C LEU A 11 -16.83 1.06 36.78
N HIS A 12 -18.05 1.49 36.45
CA HIS A 12 -19.20 0.55 36.38
C HIS A 12 -18.94 -0.56 35.35
N PRO A 13 -19.35 -1.82 35.64
CA PRO A 13 -19.05 -2.97 34.78
C PRO A 13 -19.42 -2.78 33.31
N ASP A 14 -20.56 -2.16 33.02
CA ASP A 14 -21.00 -1.90 31.63
C ASP A 14 -20.04 -0.99 30.85
N ILE A 15 -19.39 -0.04 31.53
CA ILE A 15 -18.44 0.87 30.89
C ILE A 15 -17.03 0.29 30.91
N GLN A 16 -16.67 -0.50 31.92
CA GLN A 16 -15.47 -1.34 31.84
C GLN A 16 -15.51 -2.26 30.64
N GLN A 17 -16.65 -2.88 30.33
CA GLN A 17 -16.77 -3.78 29.18
C GLN A 17 -16.63 -3.04 27.85
N ARG A 18 -17.04 -1.75 27.79
CA ARG A 18 -16.97 -0.92 26.58
C ARG A 18 -15.65 -0.15 26.42
N LEU A 19 -14.95 0.12 27.52
CA LEU A 19 -13.61 0.72 27.56
C LEU A 19 -12.51 -0.33 27.73
N TYR A 20 -12.83 -1.63 27.73
CA TYR A 20 -11.89 -2.72 28.04
C TYR A 20 -10.66 -2.70 27.12
N ASP A 21 -10.80 -2.12 25.93
CA ASP A 21 -9.75 -1.99 24.92
C ASP A 21 -8.88 -0.73 25.10
N LEU A 22 -9.26 0.20 25.99
CA LEU A 22 -8.51 1.43 26.24
C LEU A 22 -7.70 1.35 27.54
N THR A 23 -6.40 1.62 27.43
CA THR A 23 -5.49 1.64 28.58
C THR A 23 -5.85 2.81 29.52
N VAL A 24 -6.28 2.49 30.74
CA VAL A 24 -6.52 3.48 31.80
C VAL A 24 -5.23 3.72 32.58
N LEU A 25 -4.74 4.95 32.61
CA LEU A 25 -3.57 5.38 33.37
C LEU A 25 -4.00 6.12 34.63
N THR A 26 -3.38 5.80 35.76
CA THR A 26 -3.55 6.55 37.01
C THR A 26 -2.45 7.60 37.13
N TYR A 27 -2.85 8.86 37.28
CA TYR A 27 -1.97 10.00 37.47
C TYR A 27 -2.16 10.61 38.85
N ILE A 28 -1.08 10.73 39.63
CA ILE A 28 -1.08 11.47 40.89
C ILE A 28 -0.53 12.87 40.63
N SER A 29 -1.34 13.90 40.91
CA SER A 29 -0.93 15.30 40.78
C SER A 29 0.12 15.66 41.84
N ASN A 30 1.27 16.18 41.39
CA ASN A 30 2.37 16.61 42.26
C ASN A 30 2.16 17.99 42.92
N ASN A 31 0.94 18.54 42.89
CA ASN A 31 0.69 19.85 43.48
C ASN A 31 0.80 19.76 45.01
N LYS A 32 1.86 20.36 45.57
CA LYS A 32 2.34 20.29 46.99
C LYS A 32 1.34 20.79 48.07
N LYS A 33 0.04 20.90 47.78
CA LYS A 33 -0.98 21.32 48.76
C LYS A 33 -2.22 20.44 48.87
N THR A 34 -2.49 19.49 47.96
CA THR A 34 -3.72 18.67 48.05
C THR A 34 -3.61 17.21 47.61
N GLY A 35 -2.54 16.77 46.92
CA GLY A 35 -2.28 15.33 46.67
C GLY A 35 -3.43 14.56 46.02
N VAL A 36 -4.20 15.20 45.12
CA VAL A 36 -5.38 14.56 44.51
C VAL A 36 -4.96 13.64 43.37
N ALA A 37 -5.43 12.38 43.42
CA ALA A 37 -5.19 11.39 42.39
C ALA A 37 -6.30 11.45 41.32
N TYR A 38 -5.89 11.33 40.06
CA TYR A 38 -6.77 11.28 38.89
C TYR A 38 -6.57 9.95 38.17
N ARG A 39 -7.64 9.45 37.57
CA ARG A 39 -7.58 8.41 36.55
C ARG A 39 -7.80 9.05 35.20
N CYS A 40 -7.22 8.49 34.15
CA CYS A 40 -7.45 8.96 32.80
C CYS A 40 -7.30 7.84 31.78
N PHE A 41 -7.97 7.96 30.65
CA PHE A 41 -7.63 7.21 29.45
C PHE A 41 -7.46 8.20 28.29
N LYS A 42 -6.76 7.75 27.26
CA LYS A 42 -6.55 8.51 26.03
C LYS A 42 -7.07 7.69 24.87
N PHE A 43 -7.67 8.37 23.90
CA PHE A 43 -8.04 7.78 22.62
C PHE A 43 -7.80 8.78 21.50
N PRO A 44 -7.60 8.31 20.26
CA PRO A 44 -7.26 9.20 19.15
C PRO A 44 -8.44 10.11 18.73
N ASP A 45 -8.14 11.36 18.38
CA ASP A 45 -9.06 12.35 17.82
C ASP A 45 -9.21 12.15 16.30
N ARG A 46 -10.40 11.72 15.86
CA ARG A 46 -10.75 11.65 14.43
C ARG A 46 -11.58 12.87 14.00
N ASN A 47 -11.07 14.09 14.21
CA ASN A 47 -11.84 15.33 13.99
C ASN A 47 -13.16 15.34 14.77
N LEU A 48 -13.12 14.84 16.00
CA LEU A 48 -14.30 14.74 16.85
C LEU A 48 -14.64 16.12 17.43
N ASP A 49 -15.90 16.55 17.28
CA ASP A 49 -16.38 17.77 17.93
C ASP A 49 -16.66 17.51 19.42
N ILE A 50 -15.66 17.78 20.25
CA ILE A 50 -15.74 17.56 21.69
C ILE A 50 -16.53 18.65 22.44
N LYS A 51 -17.04 19.68 21.75
CA LYS A 51 -17.74 20.80 22.39
C LYS A 51 -18.99 20.32 23.13
N ASP A 52 -19.81 19.50 22.47
CA ASP A 52 -21.04 18.96 23.03
C ASP A 52 -20.81 18.09 24.27
N ILE A 53 -19.67 17.37 24.32
CA ILE A 53 -19.32 16.56 25.50
C ILE A 53 -18.71 17.42 26.60
N LYS A 54 -17.89 18.42 26.27
CA LYS A 54 -17.39 19.39 27.26
C LYS A 54 -18.54 20.12 27.95
N ASP A 55 -19.56 20.50 27.20
CA ASP A 55 -20.76 21.13 27.73
C ASP A 55 -21.56 20.14 28.60
N LEU A 56 -21.67 18.88 28.19
CA LEU A 56 -22.33 17.83 28.99
C LEU A 56 -21.55 17.48 30.28
N ALA A 57 -20.22 17.54 30.23
CA ALA A 57 -19.32 17.24 31.34
C ALA A 57 -19.17 18.42 32.32
N PHE A 58 -19.79 19.56 32.03
CA PHE A 58 -19.71 20.74 32.88
C PHE A 58 -20.33 20.45 34.25
N GLY A 59 -19.51 20.47 35.30
CA GLY A 59 -19.93 20.19 36.67
C GLY A 59 -19.91 18.72 37.08
N SER A 60 -19.52 17.79 36.20
CA SER A 60 -19.56 16.34 36.47
C SER A 60 -18.21 15.73 36.87
N ASN A 61 -17.25 16.54 37.34
CA ASN A 61 -15.89 16.11 37.74
C ASN A 61 -15.11 15.30 36.67
N ILE A 62 -15.55 15.36 35.41
CA ILE A 62 -14.90 14.76 34.24
C ILE A 62 -14.24 15.88 33.45
N PHE A 63 -12.97 15.71 33.13
CA PHE A 63 -12.18 16.67 32.37
C PHE A 63 -11.80 16.06 31.03
N ILE A 64 -12.08 16.79 29.95
CA ILE A 64 -11.84 16.34 28.58
C ILE A 64 -10.86 17.30 27.92
N ASN A 65 -9.67 16.80 27.61
CA ASN A 65 -8.60 17.58 27.04
C ASN A 65 -8.23 17.02 25.67
N LYS A 66 -8.14 17.90 24.68
CA LYS A 66 -7.62 17.57 23.36
C LYS A 66 -6.16 18.00 23.32
N PHE A 67 -5.27 17.05 23.15
CA PHE A 67 -3.84 17.30 23.07
C PHE A 67 -3.45 17.74 21.66
N ALA A 68 -2.34 18.47 21.57
CA ALA A 68 -1.72 18.77 20.29
C ALA A 68 -1.38 17.49 19.51
N SER A 69 -1.16 16.36 20.20
CA SER A 69 -0.90 15.05 19.59
C SER A 69 -2.07 14.47 18.78
N GLY A 70 -3.25 15.11 18.84
CA GLY A 70 -4.47 14.53 18.33
C GLY A 70 -5.01 13.41 19.22
N ASP A 71 -4.62 13.35 20.50
CA ASP A 71 -5.29 12.46 21.47
C ASP A 71 -6.33 13.25 22.26
N ILE A 72 -7.50 12.67 22.48
CA ILE A 72 -8.44 13.12 23.49
C ILE A 72 -8.16 12.33 24.76
N GLN A 73 -7.90 13.04 25.86
CA GLN A 73 -7.82 12.47 27.19
C GLN A 73 -9.05 12.83 27.97
N VAL A 74 -9.58 11.81 28.63
CA VAL A 74 -10.65 11.94 29.60
C VAL A 74 -10.06 11.61 30.95
N SER A 75 -10.21 12.50 31.93
CA SER A 75 -9.74 12.29 33.30
C SER A 75 -10.82 12.58 34.34
N TRP A 76 -10.75 11.89 35.47
CA TRP A 76 -11.66 12.04 36.61
C TRP A 76 -10.94 11.72 37.93
N TYR A 77 -11.51 12.07 39.08
CA TYR A 77 -10.91 11.81 40.39
C TYR A 77 -10.83 10.32 40.71
N ALA A 78 -9.70 9.85 41.24
CA ALA A 78 -9.47 8.42 41.52
C ALA A 78 -10.24 7.91 42.75
N ASP A 79 -10.61 8.82 43.65
CA ASP A 79 -11.10 8.55 45.00
C ASP A 79 -12.64 8.64 45.11
N GLU A 80 -13.36 8.98 44.05
CA GLU A 80 -14.83 9.04 44.04
C GLU A 80 -15.44 7.63 43.91
N PRO A 81 -16.11 7.10 44.95
CA PRO A 81 -16.62 5.73 44.92
C PRO A 81 -18.04 5.58 44.36
N GLU A 82 -18.73 6.66 43.97
CA GLU A 82 -20.17 6.62 43.67
C GLU A 82 -20.63 7.33 42.38
N GLY A 83 -19.72 7.95 41.62
CA GLY A 83 -20.06 8.80 40.46
C GLY A 83 -20.84 8.09 39.34
N TYR A 84 -20.80 6.76 39.26
CA TYR A 84 -21.53 5.99 38.26
C TYR A 84 -23.04 5.85 38.49
N LYS A 85 -23.55 6.23 39.66
CA LYS A 85 -25.00 6.32 39.90
C LYS A 85 -25.58 7.64 39.41
N ASP A 86 -24.75 8.64 39.09
CA ASP A 86 -25.17 9.90 38.51
C ASP A 86 -25.44 9.71 37.01
N ALA A 87 -26.67 10.02 36.58
CA ALA A 87 -27.08 9.90 35.19
C ALA A 87 -26.20 10.76 34.25
N ILE A 88 -25.73 11.91 34.72
CA ILE A 88 -24.92 12.84 33.91
C ILE A 88 -23.55 12.22 33.63
N VAL A 89 -22.90 11.64 34.63
CA VAL A 89 -21.60 10.94 34.46
C VAL A 89 -21.74 9.79 33.47
N ARG A 90 -22.81 8.98 33.59
CA ARG A 90 -23.08 7.88 32.65
C ARG A 90 -23.31 8.38 31.23
N ASP A 91 -24.08 9.45 31.04
CA ASP A 91 -24.36 10.02 29.73
C ASP A 91 -23.11 10.63 29.09
N VAL A 92 -22.23 11.24 29.89
CA VAL A 92 -20.92 11.74 29.45
C VAL A 92 -20.04 10.60 28.96
N PHE A 93 -19.89 9.52 29.76
CA PHE A 93 -19.09 8.36 29.33
C PHE A 93 -19.69 7.64 28.12
N ASN A 94 -21.03 7.50 28.03
CA ASN A 94 -21.67 6.93 26.85
C ASN A 94 -21.41 7.76 25.60
N LYS A 95 -21.56 9.09 25.66
CA LYS A 95 -21.21 9.95 24.52
C LYS A 95 -19.72 9.86 24.15
N ILE A 96 -18.83 9.76 25.14
CA ILE A 96 -17.40 9.57 24.89
C ILE A 96 -17.14 8.24 24.18
N ILE A 97 -17.80 7.16 24.61
CA ILE A 97 -17.69 5.84 23.98
C ILE A 97 -18.25 5.85 22.56
N ASP A 98 -19.40 6.49 22.34
CA ASP A 98 -19.99 6.65 21.01
C ASP A 98 -19.10 7.51 20.09
N MET A 99 -18.26 8.37 20.66
CA MET A 99 -17.24 9.13 19.93
C MET A 99 -15.97 8.34 19.66
N ILE A 100 -15.62 7.33 20.47
CA ILE A 100 -14.46 6.50 20.21
C ILE A 100 -14.72 5.76 18.91
N PRO A 101 -13.92 6.02 17.86
CA PRO A 101 -14.12 5.37 16.59
C PRO A 101 -13.96 3.86 16.76
N PRO A 102 -14.87 3.03 16.22
CA PRO A 102 -14.70 1.60 16.33
C PRO A 102 -13.40 1.20 15.63
N GLU A 103 -12.62 0.35 16.31
CA GLU A 103 -11.45 -0.26 15.71
C GLU A 103 -11.84 -1.13 14.52
N MET A 104 -10.97 -1.20 13.52
CA MET A 104 -11.09 -2.21 12.48
C MET A 104 -11.02 -3.59 13.14
N SER A 105 -11.90 -4.50 12.70
CA SER A 105 -11.97 -5.86 13.25
C SER A 105 -11.15 -6.82 12.38
N TRP A 106 -10.23 -7.56 13.00
CA TRP A 106 -9.39 -8.53 12.30
C TRP A 106 -10.21 -9.62 11.63
N SER A 107 -11.34 -10.03 12.21
CA SER A 107 -12.23 -10.98 11.54
C SER A 107 -12.75 -10.45 10.20
N LYS A 108 -13.04 -9.15 10.08
CA LYS A 108 -13.39 -8.55 8.78
C LYS A 108 -12.18 -8.35 7.87
N LEU A 109 -11.04 -7.94 8.42
CA LEU A 109 -9.80 -7.71 7.68
C LEU A 109 -9.25 -8.97 7.03
N VAL A 110 -9.41 -10.15 7.64
CA VAL A 110 -8.98 -11.45 7.09
C VAL A 110 -10.15 -12.30 6.60
N ASN A 111 -11.26 -11.68 6.21
CA ASN A 111 -12.42 -12.39 5.71
C ASN A 111 -12.13 -13.03 4.32
N PRO A 112 -12.30 -14.35 4.13
CA PRO A 112 -12.04 -15.04 2.86
C PRO A 112 -13.14 -14.84 1.79
N CYS A 113 -14.09 -13.93 2.00
CA CYS A 113 -15.17 -13.65 1.05
C CYS A 113 -14.68 -13.14 -0.32
N LYS A 114 -15.37 -13.56 -1.38
CA LYS A 114 -15.09 -13.25 -2.80
C LYS A 114 -16.30 -12.62 -3.48
N SER A 115 -16.10 -12.08 -4.69
CA SER A 115 -17.16 -11.39 -5.43
C SER A 115 -18.20 -12.32 -6.02
N LYS A 116 -17.79 -13.50 -6.48
CA LYS A 116 -18.70 -14.57 -6.88
C LYS A 116 -19.00 -15.38 -5.63
N LYS A 117 -20.28 -15.74 -5.41
CA LYS A 117 -20.67 -16.76 -4.41
C LYS A 117 -20.12 -18.12 -4.85
N GLN A 118 -18.81 -18.32 -4.82
CA GLN A 118 -18.27 -19.65 -4.68
C GLN A 118 -18.65 -20.08 -3.26
N VAL A 119 -19.46 -21.13 -3.17
CA VAL A 119 -19.64 -21.86 -1.93
C VAL A 119 -18.22 -22.14 -1.43
N ILE A 120 -17.88 -21.63 -0.24
CA ILE A 120 -16.66 -22.03 0.45
C ILE A 120 -16.83 -23.53 0.63
N ASP A 121 -16.24 -24.30 -0.28
CA ASP A 121 -16.30 -25.74 -0.21
C ASP A 121 -15.53 -26.11 1.05
N LYS A 122 -16.25 -26.64 2.04
CA LYS A 122 -15.70 -26.89 3.39
C LYS A 122 -14.58 -27.94 3.40
N ASP A 123 -14.29 -28.52 2.24
CA ASP A 123 -13.30 -29.58 2.02
C ASP A 123 -11.89 -29.11 1.64
N TYR A 124 -11.60 -27.80 1.61
CA TYR A 124 -10.25 -27.36 1.29
C TYR A 124 -9.29 -27.47 2.48
N SER A 125 -8.36 -28.42 2.37
CA SER A 125 -7.10 -28.48 3.11
C SER A 125 -6.15 -27.28 2.85
N HIS A 126 -6.58 -26.25 2.12
CA HIS A 126 -5.76 -25.12 1.64
C HIS A 126 -6.46 -23.78 1.88
N SER A 127 -5.67 -22.73 2.16
CA SER A 127 -6.18 -21.38 2.45
C SER A 127 -6.81 -20.72 1.22
N SER A 128 -7.90 -19.95 1.41
CA SER A 128 -8.47 -19.12 0.33
C SER A 128 -7.47 -18.10 -0.23
N PHE A 129 -6.51 -17.67 0.57
CA PHE A 129 -5.46 -16.71 0.19
C PHE A 129 -4.31 -17.39 -0.56
N GLU A 130 -4.00 -18.65 -0.22
CA GLU A 130 -3.10 -19.47 -1.04
C GLU A 130 -3.70 -19.69 -2.44
N HIS A 131 -5.01 -19.93 -2.51
CA HIS A 131 -5.72 -20.02 -3.78
C HIS A 131 -5.68 -18.69 -4.57
N ASP A 132 -5.72 -17.53 -3.89
CA ASP A 132 -5.53 -16.23 -4.54
C ASP A 132 -4.15 -16.15 -5.19
N SER A 133 -3.08 -16.53 -4.48
CA SER A 133 -1.72 -16.59 -5.02
C SER A 133 -1.62 -17.49 -6.26
N LEU A 134 -2.24 -18.67 -6.22
CA LEU A 134 -2.27 -19.59 -7.38
C LEU A 134 -2.96 -18.97 -8.60
N ARG A 135 -4.10 -18.29 -8.41
CA ARG A 135 -4.81 -17.59 -9.50
C ARG A 135 -3.95 -16.48 -10.10
N ILE A 136 -3.23 -15.74 -9.27
CA ILE A 136 -2.35 -14.66 -9.70
C ILE A 136 -1.19 -15.22 -10.53
N VAL A 137 -0.43 -16.17 -9.98
CA VAL A 137 0.78 -16.73 -10.63
C VAL A 137 0.43 -17.40 -11.97
N SER A 138 -0.72 -18.05 -12.05
CA SER A 138 -1.19 -18.71 -13.28
C SER A 138 -1.78 -17.75 -14.33
N SER A 139 -1.94 -16.46 -14.01
CA SER A 139 -2.54 -15.48 -14.91
C SER A 139 -1.60 -15.02 -16.02
N THR A 140 -2.19 -14.62 -17.17
CA THR A 140 -1.43 -13.99 -18.26
C THR A 140 -0.90 -12.62 -17.87
N ALA A 141 -1.65 -11.88 -17.04
CA ALA A 141 -1.27 -10.57 -16.54
C ALA A 141 0.02 -10.64 -15.70
N PHE A 142 0.13 -11.61 -14.79
CA PHE A 142 1.34 -11.82 -14.00
C PHE A 142 2.52 -12.27 -14.87
N ARG A 143 2.31 -13.19 -15.82
CA ARG A 143 3.36 -13.61 -16.78
C ARG A 143 3.91 -12.45 -17.62
N ARG A 144 3.11 -11.43 -17.94
CA ARG A 144 3.57 -10.25 -18.69
C ARG A 144 4.62 -9.44 -17.94
N LEU A 145 4.66 -9.50 -16.61
CA LEU A 145 5.67 -8.80 -15.80
C LEU A 145 7.10 -9.22 -16.13
N GLN A 146 7.31 -10.43 -16.67
CA GLN A 146 8.64 -10.88 -17.11
C GLN A 146 9.24 -9.98 -18.20
N ASN A 147 8.38 -9.38 -19.03
CA ASN A 147 8.77 -8.50 -20.14
C ASN A 147 8.43 -7.02 -19.85
N LYS A 148 8.26 -6.67 -18.57
CA LYS A 148 8.16 -5.28 -18.11
C LYS A 148 9.37 -4.96 -17.26
N THR A 149 10.03 -3.86 -17.59
CA THR A 149 11.25 -3.49 -16.89
C THR A 149 10.95 -2.98 -15.50
N GLN A 150 11.79 -3.37 -14.53
CA GLN A 150 11.84 -2.77 -13.20
C GLN A 150 12.63 -1.45 -13.23
N VAL A 151 13.95 -1.52 -13.43
CA VAL A 151 14.88 -0.39 -13.25
C VAL A 151 15.38 0.21 -14.56
N VAL A 152 15.98 -0.61 -15.44
CA VAL A 152 16.66 -0.13 -16.66
C VAL A 152 15.92 -0.60 -17.90
N PRO A 153 15.11 0.26 -18.56
CA PRO A 153 14.29 -0.17 -19.68
C PRO A 153 15.13 -0.80 -20.79
N LEU A 154 14.63 -1.88 -21.42
CA LEU A 154 15.29 -2.53 -22.56
C LEU A 154 16.73 -2.99 -22.27
N CYS A 155 17.00 -3.47 -21.05
CA CYS A 155 18.31 -3.99 -20.67
C CYS A 155 18.49 -5.43 -21.20
N ASP A 156 19.59 -5.69 -21.90
CA ASP A 156 20.00 -7.03 -22.38
C ASP A 156 20.86 -7.78 -21.33
N ASN A 157 20.51 -7.67 -20.04
CA ASN A 157 21.20 -8.36 -18.95
C ASN A 157 20.24 -9.24 -18.15
N ASP A 158 20.40 -10.55 -18.25
CA ASP A 158 19.55 -11.56 -17.61
C ASP A 158 19.65 -11.58 -16.07
N ILE A 159 20.64 -10.90 -15.49
CA ILE A 159 20.85 -10.82 -14.03
C ILE A 159 19.98 -9.71 -13.41
N VAL A 160 19.66 -8.66 -14.17
CA VAL A 160 18.88 -7.52 -13.67
C VAL A 160 17.42 -7.91 -13.49
N HIS A 161 16.83 -7.49 -12.38
CA HIS A 161 15.46 -7.86 -12.05
C HIS A 161 14.47 -7.24 -13.06
N ASN A 162 13.46 -8.02 -13.42
CA ASN A 162 12.26 -7.52 -14.08
C ASN A 162 11.12 -7.40 -13.05
N ARG A 163 9.96 -6.86 -13.45
CA ARG A 163 8.85 -6.69 -12.50
C ARG A 163 8.32 -8.00 -11.94
N LEU A 164 8.50 -9.12 -12.66
CA LEU A 164 8.09 -10.44 -12.19
C LEU A 164 8.97 -10.91 -11.03
N THR A 165 10.29 -10.86 -11.19
CA THR A 165 11.23 -11.26 -10.14
C THR A 165 11.11 -10.35 -8.93
N HIS A 166 11.02 -9.02 -9.14
CA HIS A 166 10.75 -8.04 -8.06
C HIS A 166 9.47 -8.40 -7.29
N SER A 167 8.35 -8.64 -7.98
CA SER A 167 7.08 -8.99 -7.31
C SER A 167 7.16 -10.29 -6.49
N ILE A 168 7.95 -11.28 -6.92
CA ILE A 168 8.19 -12.52 -6.18
C ILE A 168 9.01 -12.26 -4.91
N GLU A 169 10.02 -11.39 -5.00
CA GLU A 169 10.85 -10.99 -3.86
C GLU A 169 10.03 -10.20 -2.84
N VAL A 170 9.27 -9.20 -3.30
CA VAL A 170 8.32 -8.44 -2.47
C VAL A 170 7.30 -9.36 -1.80
N SER A 171 6.81 -10.39 -2.51
CA SER A 171 5.93 -11.40 -1.92
C SER A 171 6.62 -12.21 -0.82
N THR A 172 7.88 -12.60 -1.02
CA THR A 172 8.65 -13.36 -0.03
C THR A 172 8.95 -12.53 1.23
N VAL A 173 9.40 -11.29 1.04
CA VAL A 173 9.67 -10.34 2.13
C VAL A 173 8.39 -10.00 2.88
N GLY A 174 7.31 -9.69 2.14
CA GLY A 174 5.99 -9.42 2.69
C GLY A 174 5.45 -10.57 3.52
N LYS A 175 5.55 -11.82 3.01
CA LYS A 175 5.15 -13.03 3.74
C LYS A 175 5.90 -13.18 5.06
N LYS A 176 7.21 -12.89 5.09
CA LYS A 176 8.01 -12.95 6.33
C LYS A 176 7.57 -11.88 7.34
N LEU A 177 7.42 -10.63 6.91
CA LEU A 177 6.99 -9.53 7.77
C LEU A 177 5.55 -9.76 8.28
N ALA A 178 4.65 -10.24 7.43
CA ALA A 178 3.27 -10.56 7.76
C ALA A 178 3.16 -11.62 8.85
N ARG A 179 3.99 -12.67 8.82
CA ARG A 179 4.04 -13.67 9.90
C ARG A 179 4.37 -13.04 11.24
N MET A 180 5.38 -12.15 11.28
CA MET A 180 5.76 -11.46 12.51
C MET A 180 4.63 -10.57 13.03
N VAL A 181 4.00 -9.80 12.13
CA VAL A 181 2.85 -8.95 12.45
C VAL A 181 1.68 -9.80 12.98
N ALA A 182 1.32 -10.87 12.29
CA ALA A 182 0.19 -11.72 12.67
C ALA A 182 0.41 -12.40 14.03
N SER A 183 1.62 -12.92 14.29
CA SER A 183 1.94 -13.49 15.61
C SER A 183 1.83 -12.44 16.72
N TYR A 184 2.37 -11.23 16.51
CA TYR A 184 2.24 -10.14 17.47
C TYR A 184 0.79 -9.76 17.74
N VAL A 185 -0.01 -9.57 16.68
CA VAL A 185 -1.43 -9.24 16.78
C VAL A 185 -2.18 -10.32 17.56
N TRP A 186 -1.97 -11.59 17.23
CA TRP A 186 -2.62 -12.69 17.93
C TRP A 186 -2.28 -12.72 19.42
N GLU A 187 -1.00 -12.56 19.76
CA GLU A 187 -0.51 -12.71 21.13
C GLU A 187 -0.80 -11.50 22.01
N THR A 188 -0.93 -10.30 21.43
CA THR A 188 -0.97 -9.05 22.20
C THR A 188 -2.24 -8.22 21.98
N CYS A 189 -2.86 -8.31 20.82
CA CYS A 189 -3.86 -7.32 20.38
C CYS A 189 -5.22 -7.92 19.99
N MET A 190 -5.32 -9.23 19.76
CA MET A 190 -6.50 -9.84 19.14
C MET A 190 -7.71 -9.85 20.09
N PRO A 191 -8.85 -9.23 19.71
CA PRO A 191 -10.06 -9.28 20.51
C PRO A 191 -10.64 -10.70 20.56
N LYS A 192 -11.18 -11.11 21.72
CA LYS A 192 -11.78 -12.46 21.91
C LYS A 192 -12.91 -12.76 20.93
N ASN A 193 -13.70 -11.75 20.57
CA ASN A 193 -14.79 -11.89 19.60
C ASN A 193 -14.25 -12.23 18.20
N ASP A 194 -13.13 -11.61 17.80
CA ASP A 194 -12.49 -11.88 16.51
C ASP A 194 -11.89 -13.29 16.47
N VAL A 195 -11.28 -13.76 17.57
CA VAL A 195 -10.78 -15.15 17.69
C VAL A 195 -11.88 -16.16 17.35
N ALA A 196 -13.07 -16.00 17.92
CA ALA A 196 -14.19 -16.92 17.71
C ALA A 196 -14.65 -16.94 16.25
N VAL A 197 -14.70 -15.77 15.58
CA VAL A 197 -15.10 -15.67 14.17
C VAL A 197 -14.00 -16.22 13.24
N ILE A 198 -12.74 -15.92 13.53
CA ILE A 198 -11.58 -16.42 12.78
C ILE A 198 -11.47 -17.95 12.86
N ALA A 199 -11.74 -18.53 14.03
CA ALA A 199 -11.80 -19.98 14.20
C ALA A 199 -12.88 -20.62 13.31
N GLN A 200 -14.03 -19.94 13.12
CA GLN A 200 -15.07 -20.40 12.20
C GLN A 200 -14.65 -20.32 10.73
N TYR A 201 -13.87 -19.30 10.34
CA TYR A 201 -13.37 -19.18 8.96
C TYR A 201 -12.36 -20.27 8.59
N PHE A 202 -11.44 -20.59 9.50
CA PHE A 202 -10.27 -21.41 9.17
C PHE A 202 -10.28 -22.84 9.73
N GLY A 203 -11.11 -23.16 10.72
CA GLY A 203 -10.89 -24.36 11.53
C GLY A 203 -12.08 -25.25 11.85
N GLY A 204 -13.31 -24.78 11.69
CA GLY A 204 -14.47 -25.49 12.23
C GLY A 204 -14.41 -25.63 13.77
N SER A 205 -15.45 -26.21 14.37
CA SER A 205 -15.72 -26.16 15.81
C SER A 205 -14.79 -26.98 16.72
N CYS A 206 -13.67 -27.51 16.22
CA CYS A 206 -12.85 -28.52 16.93
C CYS A 206 -11.35 -28.18 17.06
N LEU A 207 -10.91 -26.96 16.74
CA LEU A 207 -9.50 -26.56 16.91
C LEU A 207 -9.21 -25.98 18.28
N ASN A 208 -7.98 -26.19 18.77
CA ASN A 208 -7.45 -25.49 19.94
C ASN A 208 -6.87 -24.11 19.57
N ASP A 209 -6.65 -23.25 20.56
CA ASP A 209 -6.18 -21.87 20.35
C ASP A 209 -4.83 -21.79 19.61
N GLU A 210 -3.93 -22.77 19.83
CA GLU A 210 -2.62 -22.81 19.17
C GLU A 210 -2.75 -23.11 17.67
N GLN A 211 -3.64 -24.04 17.30
CA GLN A 211 -3.95 -24.36 15.91
C GLN A 211 -4.61 -23.18 15.20
N VAL A 212 -5.54 -22.49 15.85
CA VAL A 212 -6.18 -21.29 15.27
C VAL A 212 -5.15 -20.17 15.09
N ARG A 213 -4.22 -19.98 16.05
CA ARG A 213 -3.11 -19.03 15.92
C ARG A 213 -2.25 -19.31 14.70
N GLU A 214 -1.84 -20.56 14.52
CA GLU A 214 -0.99 -20.96 13.39
C GLU A 214 -1.70 -20.74 12.06
N LEU A 215 -2.98 -21.13 11.98
CA LEU A 215 -3.81 -20.88 10.80
C LEU A 215 -3.95 -19.40 10.52
N PHE A 216 -4.28 -18.57 11.52
CA PHE A 216 -4.36 -17.12 11.35
C PHE A 216 -3.04 -16.55 10.82
N THR A 217 -1.92 -16.94 11.43
CA THR A 217 -0.58 -16.48 11.05
C THR A 217 -0.24 -16.85 9.60
N ASN A 218 -0.53 -18.09 9.19
CA ASN A 218 -0.27 -18.54 7.82
C ASN A 218 -1.21 -17.87 6.82
N ASN A 219 -2.51 -17.75 7.13
CA ASN A 219 -3.49 -17.09 6.27
C ASN A 219 -3.16 -15.61 6.04
N VAL A 220 -2.78 -14.87 7.09
CA VAL A 220 -2.33 -13.47 6.96
C VAL A 220 -1.08 -13.38 6.09
N ALA A 221 -0.15 -14.32 6.26
CA ALA A 221 1.07 -14.37 5.46
C ALA A 221 0.77 -14.64 3.97
N ASP A 222 -0.16 -15.55 3.66
CA ASP A 222 -0.58 -15.85 2.29
C ASP A 222 -1.39 -14.72 1.66
N LEU A 223 -2.22 -14.03 2.45
CA LEU A 223 -2.95 -12.83 2.03
C LEU A 223 -1.97 -11.73 1.60
N VAL A 224 -1.00 -11.41 2.46
CA VAL A 224 0.04 -10.41 2.12
C VAL A 224 0.86 -10.85 0.93
N ALA A 225 1.25 -12.13 0.88
CA ALA A 225 2.00 -12.67 -0.26
C ALA A 225 1.23 -12.47 -1.58
N ALA A 226 -0.07 -12.76 -1.60
CA ALA A 226 -0.94 -12.55 -2.75
C ALA A 226 -1.04 -11.06 -3.13
N ALA A 227 -1.25 -10.17 -2.15
CA ALA A 227 -1.32 -8.73 -2.37
C ALA A 227 -0.01 -8.16 -2.93
N CYS A 228 1.14 -8.62 -2.43
CA CYS A 228 2.46 -8.28 -2.96
C CYS A 228 2.64 -8.73 -4.42
N LEU A 229 2.14 -9.91 -4.83
CA LEU A 229 2.31 -10.39 -6.22
C LEU A 229 1.58 -9.52 -7.25
N ILE A 230 0.52 -8.80 -6.85
CA ILE A 230 -0.28 -7.97 -7.76
C ILE A 230 0.04 -6.47 -7.68
N HIS A 231 0.91 -6.02 -6.77
CA HIS A 231 1.14 -4.59 -6.54
C HIS A 231 1.50 -3.84 -7.84
N ASP A 232 2.28 -4.48 -8.70
CA ASP A 232 2.83 -3.93 -9.94
C ASP A 232 2.12 -4.36 -11.23
N ILE A 233 1.06 -5.17 -11.14
CA ILE A 233 0.44 -5.80 -12.32
C ILE A 233 -0.20 -4.79 -13.28
N GLY A 234 -0.67 -3.67 -12.75
CA GLY A 234 -1.31 -2.59 -13.51
C GLY A 234 -0.36 -1.56 -14.10
N ASN A 235 0.93 -1.60 -13.81
CA ASN A 235 1.86 -0.58 -14.32
C ASN A 235 1.98 -0.65 -15.85
N PRO A 236 2.02 0.49 -16.56
CA PRO A 236 2.20 0.51 -18.00
C PRO A 236 3.60 0.01 -18.42
N PRO A 237 3.82 -0.25 -19.73
CA PRO A 237 5.17 -0.39 -20.27
C PRO A 237 6.09 0.74 -19.81
N PHE A 238 7.36 0.41 -19.54
CA PHE A 238 8.36 1.36 -19.04
C PHE A 238 8.04 1.98 -17.67
N GLY A 239 7.11 1.39 -16.91
CA GLY A 239 6.83 1.74 -15.52
C GLY A 239 6.37 3.18 -15.33
N HIS A 240 6.95 3.89 -14.37
CA HIS A 240 6.56 5.27 -14.02
C HIS A 240 6.72 6.23 -15.22
N GLN A 241 7.70 5.98 -16.08
CA GLN A 241 7.95 6.80 -17.28
C GLN A 241 6.82 6.65 -18.29
N GLY A 242 6.27 5.44 -18.46
CA GLY A 242 5.09 5.22 -19.28
C GLY A 242 3.84 5.87 -18.69
N GLU A 243 3.68 5.84 -17.37
CA GLU A 243 2.59 6.53 -16.67
C GLU A 243 2.65 8.06 -16.87
N GLU A 244 3.83 8.64 -16.70
CA GLU A 244 4.09 10.07 -16.91
C GLU A 244 3.86 10.47 -18.37
N ALA A 245 4.41 9.70 -19.33
CA ALA A 245 4.22 9.94 -20.76
C ALA A 245 2.74 9.95 -21.17
N LEU A 246 1.94 8.98 -20.71
CA LEU A 246 0.52 8.92 -21.02
C LEU A 246 -0.24 10.11 -20.40
N ASN A 247 0.06 10.43 -19.14
CA ASN A 247 -0.59 11.54 -18.42
C ASN A 247 -0.29 12.92 -19.03
N GLU A 248 0.97 13.18 -19.35
CA GLU A 248 1.38 14.44 -19.99
C GLU A 248 0.81 14.54 -21.41
N THR A 249 0.85 13.44 -22.16
CA THR A 249 0.22 13.38 -23.49
C THR A 249 -1.28 13.66 -23.44
N TYR A 250 -2.02 13.13 -22.46
CA TYR A 250 -3.42 13.48 -22.30
C TYR A 250 -3.62 14.96 -21.97
N THR A 251 -2.75 15.54 -21.12
CA THR A 251 -2.78 16.96 -20.80
C THR A 251 -2.57 17.82 -22.05
N GLU A 252 -1.64 17.45 -22.93
CA GLU A 252 -1.42 18.08 -24.22
C GLU A 252 -2.64 17.95 -25.13
N LEU A 253 -3.16 16.73 -25.30
CA LEU A 253 -4.30 16.43 -26.18
C LEU A 253 -5.56 17.22 -25.76
N LEU A 254 -5.81 17.38 -24.46
CA LEU A 254 -6.98 18.10 -23.94
C LEU A 254 -6.98 19.60 -24.30
N VAL A 255 -5.81 20.20 -24.53
CA VAL A 255 -5.71 21.64 -24.85
C VAL A 255 -5.63 21.93 -26.35
N LEU A 256 -5.28 20.92 -27.17
CA LEU A 256 -5.17 21.05 -28.62
C LEU A 256 -6.52 21.40 -29.27
N PRO A 257 -6.59 22.40 -30.18
CA PRO A 257 -7.85 22.84 -30.79
C PRO A 257 -8.66 21.73 -31.46
N GLU A 258 -8.00 20.76 -32.09
CA GLU A 258 -8.64 19.63 -32.78
C GLU A 258 -9.43 18.73 -31.81
N TYR A 259 -8.95 18.56 -30.58
CA TYR A 259 -9.52 17.60 -29.62
C TYR A 259 -10.20 18.26 -28.43
N ARG A 260 -9.99 19.56 -28.21
CA ARG A 260 -10.47 20.33 -27.05
C ARG A 260 -11.96 20.12 -26.80
N ASP A 261 -12.78 20.18 -27.85
CA ASP A 261 -14.23 20.06 -27.69
C ASP A 261 -14.67 18.62 -27.47
N SER A 262 -14.07 17.63 -28.15
CA SER A 262 -14.43 16.23 -27.95
C SER A 262 -13.93 15.71 -26.61
N LEU A 263 -12.62 15.77 -26.36
CA LEU A 263 -12.02 15.24 -25.14
C LEU A 263 -12.33 16.11 -23.92
N GLY A 264 -12.38 17.44 -24.06
CA GLY A 264 -12.70 18.34 -22.96
C GLY A 264 -14.13 18.19 -22.44
N LYS A 265 -15.10 17.77 -23.28
CA LYS A 265 -16.43 17.38 -22.80
C LYS A 265 -16.37 16.12 -21.95
N LEU A 266 -15.62 15.11 -22.39
CA LEU A 266 -15.44 13.87 -21.63
C LEU A 266 -14.72 14.12 -20.31
N ALA A 267 -13.69 14.99 -20.29
CA ALA A 267 -12.95 15.32 -19.09
C ALA A 267 -13.82 15.99 -18.01
N LYS A 268 -14.87 16.72 -18.41
CA LYS A 268 -15.87 17.27 -17.48
C LYS A 268 -16.83 16.22 -16.94
N LEU A 269 -17.11 15.17 -17.72
CA LEU A 269 -17.97 14.07 -17.29
C LEU A 269 -17.21 13.12 -16.36
N GLU A 270 -15.99 12.76 -16.73
CA GLU A 270 -15.21 11.71 -16.08
C GLU A 270 -13.71 11.97 -16.31
N ALA A 271 -13.10 12.76 -15.42
CA ALA A 271 -11.73 13.25 -15.57
C ALA A 271 -10.66 12.16 -15.41
N ASP A 272 -10.96 11.09 -14.66
CA ASP A 272 -10.00 10.03 -14.32
C ASP A 272 -9.59 9.18 -15.54
N ILE A 273 -10.40 9.13 -16.62
CA ILE A 273 -10.03 8.41 -17.85
C ILE A 273 -8.80 9.00 -18.56
N PHE A 274 -8.45 10.25 -18.23
CA PHE A 274 -7.27 10.94 -18.73
C PHE A 274 -6.11 10.92 -17.73
N LYS A 275 -6.26 10.20 -16.61
CA LYS A 275 -5.24 10.07 -15.57
C LYS A 275 -4.90 8.60 -15.34
N ILE A 276 -3.79 8.16 -15.90
CA ILE A 276 -3.23 6.82 -15.67
C ILE A 276 -2.54 6.79 -14.32
N GLU A 277 -2.87 5.76 -13.53
CA GLU A 277 -2.19 5.39 -12.30
C GLU A 277 -2.12 3.87 -12.20
N GLY A 278 -0.91 3.31 -12.11
CA GLY A 278 -0.68 1.86 -12.12
C GLY A 278 -1.41 1.12 -11.01
N ASN A 279 -1.48 1.73 -9.82
CA ASN A 279 -2.23 1.19 -8.68
C ASN A 279 -3.73 1.08 -8.95
N ALA A 280 -4.31 2.05 -9.66
CA ALA A 280 -5.70 2.01 -10.06
C ALA A 280 -5.96 1.03 -11.21
N GLN A 281 -5.01 0.96 -12.14
CA GLN A 281 -5.05 0.00 -13.23
C GLN A 281 -4.97 -1.45 -12.72
N THR A 282 -4.27 -1.72 -11.61
CA THR A 282 -4.27 -3.04 -10.96
C THR A 282 -5.69 -3.47 -10.56
N ILE A 283 -6.44 -2.61 -9.86
CA ILE A 283 -7.81 -2.93 -9.42
C ILE A 283 -8.73 -3.11 -10.63
N ARG A 284 -8.61 -2.24 -11.64
CA ARG A 284 -9.37 -2.34 -12.88
C ARG A 284 -9.12 -3.65 -13.64
N LEU A 285 -7.85 -4.02 -13.82
CA LEU A 285 -7.46 -5.25 -14.50
C LEU A 285 -8.05 -6.48 -13.80
N LEU A 286 -8.00 -6.50 -12.47
CA LEU A 286 -8.56 -7.60 -11.67
C LEU A 286 -10.08 -7.61 -11.69
N ALA A 287 -10.74 -6.45 -11.67
CA ALA A 287 -12.19 -6.32 -11.76
C ALA A 287 -12.76 -6.85 -13.09
N GLN A 288 -12.07 -6.57 -14.20
CA GLN A 288 -12.47 -7.02 -15.53
C GLN A 288 -12.16 -8.50 -15.78
N ASN A 289 -11.11 -9.03 -15.16
CA ASN A 289 -10.68 -10.39 -15.42
C ASN A 289 -11.55 -11.40 -14.67
N GLN A 290 -12.57 -11.91 -15.35
CA GLN A 290 -13.52 -12.89 -14.82
C GLN A 290 -12.87 -14.18 -14.25
N ASN A 291 -11.61 -14.46 -14.61
CA ASN A 291 -10.87 -15.64 -14.17
C ASN A 291 -10.06 -15.42 -12.88
N ILE A 292 -9.90 -14.18 -12.42
CA ILE A 292 -9.13 -13.83 -11.21
C ILE A 292 -10.08 -13.23 -10.16
N ASP A 293 -10.91 -14.08 -9.56
CA ASP A 293 -11.77 -13.67 -8.44
C ASP A 293 -10.99 -13.81 -7.12
N LEU A 294 -10.34 -12.73 -6.69
CA LEU A 294 -9.59 -12.68 -5.43
C LEU A 294 -10.52 -12.44 -4.24
N THR A 295 -10.06 -12.79 -3.04
CA THR A 295 -10.75 -12.37 -1.82
C THR A 295 -10.75 -10.85 -1.68
N TYR A 296 -11.82 -10.30 -1.11
CA TYR A 296 -11.90 -8.86 -0.83
C TYR A 296 -10.79 -8.39 0.11
N ALA A 297 -10.35 -9.26 1.03
CA ALA A 297 -9.22 -8.98 1.92
C ALA A 297 -7.89 -8.84 1.16
N THR A 298 -7.59 -9.73 0.19
CA THR A 298 -6.42 -9.59 -0.69
C THR A 298 -6.50 -8.29 -1.51
N LEU A 299 -7.67 -7.94 -2.05
CA LEU A 299 -7.86 -6.68 -2.78
C LEU A 299 -7.72 -5.46 -1.86
N ALA A 300 -8.25 -5.49 -0.64
CA ALA A 300 -8.09 -4.41 0.33
C ALA A 300 -6.62 -4.20 0.70
N ALA A 301 -5.87 -5.29 0.87
CA ALA A 301 -4.44 -5.25 1.18
C ALA A 301 -3.55 -4.78 0.02
N SER A 302 -4.05 -4.80 -1.23
CA SER A 302 -3.35 -4.23 -2.39
C SER A 302 -3.73 -2.77 -2.68
N ILE A 303 -4.77 -2.24 -2.04
CA ILE A 303 -5.18 -0.84 -2.19
C ILE A 303 -4.29 0.07 -1.32
N LYS A 304 -3.23 0.58 -1.95
CA LYS A 304 -2.26 1.50 -1.32
C LYS A 304 -2.92 2.83 -0.90
N TYR A 305 -3.84 3.32 -1.73
CA TYR A 305 -4.50 4.61 -1.60
C TYR A 305 -6.03 4.42 -1.75
N PRO A 306 -6.76 4.09 -0.67
CA PRO A 306 -8.21 3.82 -0.68
C PRO A 306 -9.04 5.10 -0.91
N ARG A 307 -8.94 5.62 -2.14
CA ARG A 307 -9.57 6.85 -2.59
C ARG A 307 -9.71 6.87 -4.11
N MET A 308 -10.59 7.75 -4.56
CA MET A 308 -10.88 8.03 -5.96
C MET A 308 -10.07 9.23 -6.47
N HIS A 309 -10.00 9.41 -7.78
CA HIS A 309 -9.23 10.51 -8.40
C HIS A 309 -9.73 11.91 -7.99
N HIS A 310 -11.05 12.13 -7.97
CA HIS A 310 -11.66 13.47 -7.84
C HIS A 310 -11.50 14.16 -6.46
N GLN A 311 -10.89 13.50 -5.48
CA GLN A 311 -10.89 13.93 -4.08
C GLN A 311 -9.64 14.79 -3.78
N GLU A 312 -9.67 16.12 -3.86
CA GLU A 312 -8.41 16.91 -3.90
C GLU A 312 -7.59 16.96 -2.59
N ASN A 313 -8.26 16.94 -1.42
CA ASN A 313 -7.61 17.13 -0.10
C ASN A 313 -7.32 15.81 0.62
N SER A 314 -6.48 14.98 0.02
CA SER A 314 -6.21 13.63 0.54
C SER A 314 -5.06 13.53 1.53
N ILE A 315 -5.13 12.57 2.44
CA ILE A 315 -3.96 12.04 3.16
C ILE A 315 -3.09 11.11 2.30
N TYR A 316 -3.61 10.64 1.16
CA TYR A 316 -2.90 9.77 0.23
C TYR A 316 -2.21 10.59 -0.87
N LYS A 317 -1.13 10.01 -1.43
CA LYS A 317 -0.31 10.68 -2.47
C LYS A 317 -0.89 10.51 -3.88
N LYS A 318 -1.52 9.37 -4.14
CA LYS A 318 -2.09 8.93 -5.42
C LYS A 318 -3.50 8.36 -5.17
N PHE A 319 -4.09 7.67 -6.13
CA PHE A 319 -5.40 7.03 -5.99
C PHE A 319 -5.35 5.57 -6.49
N ASN A 320 -6.25 4.70 -6.01
CA ASN A 320 -6.35 3.31 -6.50
C ASN A 320 -7.67 3.03 -7.22
N ILE A 321 -8.62 3.96 -7.22
CA ILE A 321 -9.98 3.64 -7.66
C ILE A 321 -10.39 4.62 -8.76
N TYR A 322 -10.55 4.07 -9.96
CA TYR A 322 -11.25 4.74 -11.05
C TYR A 322 -12.76 4.74 -10.79
N ALA A 323 -13.49 5.68 -11.40
CA ALA A 323 -14.93 5.78 -11.30
C ALA A 323 -15.63 4.47 -11.73
N SER A 324 -15.11 3.79 -12.76
CA SER A 324 -15.62 2.49 -13.23
C SER A 324 -15.57 1.37 -12.20
N GLU A 325 -14.65 1.44 -11.23
CA GLU A 325 -14.45 0.40 -10.22
C GLU A 325 -15.05 0.77 -8.85
N GLN A 326 -15.80 1.88 -8.76
CA GLN A 326 -16.39 2.36 -7.51
C GLN A 326 -17.31 1.33 -6.84
N GLU A 327 -18.12 0.59 -7.61
CA GLU A 327 -19.00 -0.44 -7.06
C GLU A 327 -18.22 -1.62 -6.45
N LEU A 328 -17.11 -2.03 -7.09
CA LEU A 328 -16.22 -3.04 -6.52
C LEU A 328 -15.57 -2.51 -5.23
N PHE A 329 -15.10 -1.26 -5.25
CA PHE A 329 -14.49 -0.63 -4.09
C PHE A 329 -15.45 -0.58 -2.89
N ASN A 330 -16.71 -0.19 -3.09
CA ASN A 330 -17.73 -0.17 -2.05
C ASN A 330 -17.97 -1.57 -1.43
N ARG A 331 -17.92 -2.63 -2.24
CA ARG A 331 -18.02 -4.01 -1.76
C ARG A 331 -16.78 -4.42 -0.93
N ILE A 332 -15.58 -4.03 -1.37
CA ILE A 332 -14.34 -4.25 -0.62
C ILE A 332 -14.41 -3.56 0.74
N LEU A 333 -14.74 -2.26 0.76
CA LEU A 333 -14.87 -1.46 1.98
C LEU A 333 -15.86 -2.10 2.96
N SER A 334 -17.05 -2.46 2.47
CA SER A 334 -18.10 -3.08 3.28
C SER A 334 -17.69 -4.44 3.83
N SER A 335 -17.03 -5.27 3.01
CA SER A 335 -16.59 -6.62 3.39
C SER A 335 -15.48 -6.60 4.44
N CYS A 336 -14.54 -5.66 4.32
CA CYS A 336 -13.41 -5.52 5.22
C CYS A 336 -13.69 -4.59 6.42
N GLY A 337 -14.85 -3.92 6.43
CA GLY A 337 -15.23 -2.99 7.50
C GLY A 337 -14.36 -1.73 7.54
N LEU A 338 -13.92 -1.25 6.37
CA LEU A 338 -13.10 -0.05 6.23
C LEU A 338 -14.00 1.17 6.13
N ASN A 339 -13.85 2.08 7.10
CA ASN A 339 -14.73 3.23 7.26
C ASN A 339 -14.16 4.49 6.60
N LEU A 340 -14.98 5.53 6.51
CA LEU A 340 -14.50 6.86 6.14
C LEU A 340 -13.60 7.41 7.26
N VAL A 341 -12.55 8.11 6.86
CA VAL A 341 -11.74 8.95 7.75
C VAL A 341 -12.02 10.43 7.48
N ALA A 342 -11.35 11.33 8.19
CA ALA A 342 -11.52 12.76 8.00
C ALA A 342 -11.41 13.18 6.52
N GLY A 343 -12.44 13.87 6.01
CA GLY A 343 -12.54 14.24 4.59
C GLY A 343 -13.42 13.27 3.80
N GLU A 344 -12.94 12.86 2.62
CA GLU A 344 -13.60 11.85 1.76
C GLU A 344 -12.75 10.58 1.57
N ASP A 345 -11.65 10.46 2.30
CA ASP A 345 -10.75 9.31 2.24
C ASP A 345 -11.30 8.15 3.10
N TYR A 346 -10.85 6.92 2.83
CA TYR A 346 -11.20 5.72 3.60
C TYR A 346 -10.03 5.19 4.41
N GLU A 347 -10.32 4.38 5.42
CA GLU A 347 -9.31 3.67 6.21
C GLU A 347 -8.43 2.78 5.33
N ARG A 348 -7.12 2.87 5.54
CA ARG A 348 -6.14 1.97 4.92
C ARG A 348 -6.15 0.65 5.67
N HIS A 349 -6.38 -0.45 4.95
CA HIS A 349 -6.26 -1.79 5.53
C HIS A 349 -4.86 -1.97 6.19
N PRO A 350 -4.76 -2.45 7.45
CA PRO A 350 -3.48 -2.48 8.18
C PRO A 350 -2.35 -3.21 7.45
N LEU A 351 -2.67 -4.33 6.79
CA LEU A 351 -1.69 -5.11 6.02
C LEU A 351 -1.12 -4.38 4.78
N VAL A 352 -1.72 -3.27 4.33
CA VAL A 352 -1.14 -2.47 3.25
C VAL A 352 0.18 -1.82 3.69
N TYR A 353 0.34 -1.49 4.98
CA TYR A 353 1.62 -1.02 5.52
C TYR A 353 2.70 -2.11 5.41
N VAL A 354 2.33 -3.38 5.53
CA VAL A 354 3.24 -4.52 5.37
C VAL A 354 3.63 -4.71 3.91
N VAL A 355 2.64 -4.64 2.99
CA VAL A 355 2.88 -4.72 1.54
C VAL A 355 3.78 -3.57 1.07
N GLU A 356 3.48 -2.34 1.45
CA GLU A 356 4.30 -1.17 1.11
C GLU A 356 5.71 -1.26 1.70
N ALA A 357 5.86 -1.73 2.94
CA ALA A 357 7.18 -1.91 3.52
C ALA A 357 7.99 -2.99 2.80
N ALA A 358 7.36 -4.08 2.38
CA ALA A 358 8.04 -5.10 1.59
C ALA A 358 8.51 -4.55 0.24
N ASP A 359 7.67 -3.79 -0.45
CA ASP A 359 8.00 -3.12 -1.70
C ASP A 359 9.15 -2.11 -1.52
N ASP A 360 9.05 -1.21 -0.53
CA ASP A 360 10.09 -0.23 -0.21
C ASP A 360 11.46 -0.88 0.11
N ILE A 361 11.45 -2.01 0.81
CA ILE A 361 12.65 -2.77 1.16
C ILE A 361 13.29 -3.37 -0.09
N CYS A 362 12.50 -4.09 -0.90
CA CYS A 362 12.98 -4.71 -2.13
C CYS A 362 13.50 -3.66 -3.12
N TYR A 363 12.72 -2.62 -3.36
CA TYR A 363 13.09 -1.49 -4.21
C TYR A 363 14.39 -0.81 -3.76
N SER A 364 14.59 -0.64 -2.45
CA SER A 364 15.80 0.02 -1.96
C SER A 364 17.04 -0.87 -2.03
N LEU A 365 16.89 -2.20 -1.84
CA LEU A 365 17.99 -3.14 -1.70
C LEU A 365 18.37 -3.83 -3.01
N PHE A 366 17.40 -4.40 -3.72
CA PHE A 366 17.65 -5.17 -4.94
C PHE A 366 17.98 -4.27 -6.12
N ASP A 367 17.30 -3.11 -6.27
CA ASP A 367 17.68 -2.14 -7.31
C ASP A 367 19.10 -1.60 -7.07
N PHE A 368 19.49 -1.43 -5.81
CA PHE A 368 20.86 -1.03 -5.44
C PHE A 368 21.88 -2.10 -5.83
N GLU A 369 21.56 -3.38 -5.67
CA GLU A 369 22.38 -4.50 -6.11
C GLU A 369 22.46 -4.59 -7.65
N ASP A 370 21.35 -4.39 -8.36
CA ASP A 370 21.31 -4.32 -9.83
C ASP A 370 22.22 -3.22 -10.37
N PHE A 371 22.24 -2.06 -9.72
CA PHE A 371 23.15 -0.97 -10.09
C PHE A 371 24.63 -1.31 -9.89
N VAL A 372 24.97 -2.24 -8.98
CA VAL A 372 26.34 -2.75 -8.85
C VAL A 372 26.66 -3.68 -10.01
N TYR A 373 25.76 -4.61 -10.35
CA TYR A 373 25.95 -5.51 -11.49
C TYR A 373 26.05 -4.78 -12.83
N LEU A 374 25.38 -3.64 -12.96
CA LEU A 374 25.48 -2.74 -14.11
C LEU A 374 26.74 -1.86 -14.10
N GLY A 375 27.54 -1.91 -13.04
CA GLY A 375 28.76 -1.12 -12.89
C GLY A 375 28.51 0.36 -12.60
N PHE A 376 27.30 0.74 -12.19
CA PHE A 376 26.96 2.12 -11.83
C PHE A 376 27.40 2.46 -10.41
N ILE A 377 27.48 1.45 -9.54
CA ILE A 377 27.88 1.56 -8.14
C ILE A 377 29.03 0.58 -7.89
N SER A 378 30.07 1.04 -7.20
CA SER A 378 31.21 0.19 -6.86
C SER A 378 30.85 -0.84 -5.78
N GLU A 379 31.49 -2.01 -5.84
CA GLU A 379 31.40 -3.05 -4.80
C GLU A 379 31.72 -2.55 -3.38
N GLU A 380 32.66 -1.60 -3.25
CA GLU A 380 33.04 -0.96 -1.99
C GLU A 380 31.86 -0.15 -1.41
N THR A 381 31.34 0.81 -2.18
CA THR A 381 30.16 1.61 -1.80
C THR A 381 28.97 0.73 -1.40
N TYR A 382 28.73 -0.36 -2.15
CA TYR A 382 27.67 -1.31 -1.83
C TYR A 382 27.89 -1.97 -0.47
N SER A 383 29.09 -2.52 -0.25
CA SER A 383 29.46 -3.21 0.98
C SER A 383 29.39 -2.29 2.19
N GLU A 384 29.91 -1.06 2.08
CA GLU A 384 29.86 -0.08 3.16
C GLU A 384 28.42 0.34 3.50
N THR A 385 27.58 0.56 2.49
CA THR A 385 26.18 0.96 2.68
C THR A 385 25.39 -0.13 3.40
N LEU A 386 25.55 -1.41 3.01
CA LEU A 386 24.84 -2.52 3.65
C LEU A 386 25.36 -2.84 5.05
N LEU A 387 26.66 -2.66 5.30
CA LEU A 387 27.22 -2.73 6.65
C LEU A 387 26.59 -1.67 7.56
N ASP A 388 26.47 -0.44 7.07
CA ASP A 388 25.85 0.66 7.82
C ASP A 388 24.38 0.37 8.17
N ILE A 389 23.64 -0.32 7.31
CA ILE A 389 22.26 -0.77 7.59
C ILE A 389 22.25 -1.91 8.61
N THR A 390 23.09 -2.92 8.41
CA THR A 390 23.16 -4.12 9.27
C THR A 390 23.52 -3.77 10.70
N PHE A 391 24.45 -2.83 10.88
CA PHE A 391 24.93 -2.35 12.17
C PHE A 391 24.22 -1.06 12.63
N ALA A 392 23.13 -0.65 11.96
CA ALA A 392 22.40 0.56 12.31
C ALA A 392 21.77 0.50 13.70
N ASN A 393 21.27 -0.67 14.10
CA ASN A 393 20.49 -0.90 15.30
C ASN A 393 21.29 -1.74 16.32
N LEU A 394 21.34 -1.29 17.58
CA LEU A 394 22.13 -1.91 18.67
C LEU A 394 21.41 -3.08 19.36
N LYS A 395 20.14 -3.36 19.04
CA LYS A 395 19.33 -4.43 19.66
C LYS A 395 19.04 -5.60 18.71
N THR A 396 19.83 -5.75 17.65
CA THR A 396 19.63 -6.81 16.66
C THR A 396 20.13 -8.14 17.19
N PRO A 397 19.61 -9.29 16.71
CA PRO A 397 20.13 -10.59 17.09
C PRO A 397 21.64 -10.72 16.84
N LEU A 398 22.18 -10.07 15.80
CA LEU A 398 23.62 -10.03 15.53
C LEU A 398 24.38 -9.15 16.53
N ALA A 399 23.86 -7.97 16.88
CA ALA A 399 24.45 -7.09 17.89
C ALA A 399 24.42 -7.71 19.30
N MET A 400 23.45 -8.58 19.59
CA MET A 400 23.32 -9.29 20.86
C MET A 400 24.17 -10.58 20.96
N ARG A 401 24.77 -11.09 19.86
CA ARG A 401 25.55 -12.35 19.86
C ARG A 401 26.86 -12.27 20.64
N THR A 402 27.48 -11.09 20.76
CA THR A 402 28.71 -10.89 21.52
C THR A 402 28.51 -9.82 22.60
N PRO A 403 28.11 -10.22 23.82
CA PRO A 403 28.08 -9.31 24.96
C PRO A 403 29.49 -8.77 25.27
N GLY A 404 29.65 -7.45 25.38
CA GLY A 404 30.89 -6.82 25.86
C GLY A 404 31.77 -6.13 24.81
N GLU A 405 31.58 -6.38 23.51
CA GLU A 405 32.28 -5.64 22.43
C GLU A 405 31.57 -4.33 22.08
N THR A 406 32.35 -3.29 21.78
CA THR A 406 31.86 -2.02 21.20
C THR A 406 31.37 -2.22 19.76
N LEU A 407 30.55 -1.28 19.25
CA LEU A 407 30.04 -1.35 17.87
C LEU A 407 31.17 -1.30 16.82
N GLU A 408 32.22 -0.53 17.09
CA GLU A 408 33.38 -0.40 16.20
C GLU A 408 34.20 -1.69 16.15
N GLU A 409 34.40 -2.37 17.29
CA GLU A 409 35.07 -3.67 17.35
C GLU A 409 34.29 -4.74 16.55
N LYS A 410 32.96 -4.79 16.73
CA LYS A 410 32.10 -5.71 15.97
C LYS A 410 32.18 -5.47 14.47
N LEU A 411 32.10 -4.20 14.06
CA LEU A 411 32.20 -3.82 12.65
C LEU A 411 33.56 -4.21 12.07
N ASN A 412 34.66 -3.96 12.80
CA ASN A 412 36.00 -4.28 12.35
C ASN A 412 36.23 -5.79 12.22
N ASN A 413 35.82 -6.58 13.22
CA ASN A 413 35.89 -8.04 13.18
C ASN A 413 35.07 -8.59 12.00
N TYR A 414 33.89 -8.02 11.77
CA TYR A 414 33.05 -8.42 10.66
C TYR A 414 33.68 -8.07 9.30
N LYS A 415 34.24 -6.86 9.14
CA LYS A 415 34.98 -6.44 7.94
C LYS A 415 36.17 -7.36 7.65
N GLN A 416 36.92 -7.77 8.68
CA GLN A 416 38.00 -8.76 8.52
C GLN A 416 37.46 -10.11 8.02
N SER A 417 36.33 -10.57 8.53
CA SER A 417 35.71 -11.82 8.07
C SER A 417 35.25 -11.78 6.60
N LEU A 418 35.03 -10.58 6.05
CA LEU A 418 34.62 -10.38 4.66
C LEU A 418 35.82 -10.25 3.71
N ALA A 419 36.99 -9.85 4.21
CA ALA A 419 38.14 -9.47 3.38
C ALA A 419 38.69 -10.60 2.49
N GLU A 420 38.46 -11.87 2.87
CA GLU A 420 38.90 -13.05 2.12
C GLU A 420 37.81 -13.62 1.19
N MET A 421 36.60 -13.05 1.21
CA MET A 421 35.46 -13.56 0.45
C MET A 421 35.41 -12.93 -0.96
N SER A 422 34.89 -13.68 -1.95
CA SER A 422 34.52 -13.09 -3.23
C SER A 422 33.36 -12.10 -3.06
N PHE A 423 33.27 -11.10 -3.94
CA PHE A 423 32.19 -10.11 -3.89
C PHE A 423 30.81 -10.77 -3.91
N ALA A 424 30.58 -11.80 -4.73
CA ALA A 424 29.31 -12.53 -4.75
C ALA A 424 28.91 -13.09 -3.37
N ASN A 425 29.88 -13.60 -2.61
CA ASN A 425 29.65 -14.11 -1.25
C ASN A 425 29.42 -12.97 -0.25
N ILE A 426 30.16 -11.87 -0.38
CA ILE A 426 29.96 -10.65 0.43
C ILE A 426 28.55 -10.11 0.19
N ALA A 427 28.16 -9.95 -1.07
CA ALA A 427 26.88 -9.40 -1.47
C ALA A 427 25.72 -10.25 -0.96
N SER A 428 25.76 -11.57 -1.17
CA SER A 428 24.73 -12.49 -0.66
C SER A 428 24.59 -12.42 0.86
N LYS A 429 25.71 -12.40 1.60
CA LYS A 429 25.72 -12.35 3.07
C LYS A 429 25.19 -11.01 3.59
N LEU A 430 25.72 -9.89 3.10
CA LEU A 430 25.32 -8.55 3.52
C LEU A 430 23.87 -8.25 3.15
N ARG A 431 23.42 -8.67 1.97
CA ARG A 431 22.03 -8.53 1.53
C ARG A 431 21.07 -9.24 2.47
N SER A 432 21.36 -10.49 2.84
CA SER A 432 20.51 -11.26 3.77
C SER A 432 20.40 -10.59 5.14
N GLU A 433 21.52 -10.12 5.68
CA GLU A 433 21.58 -9.44 6.99
C GLU A 433 20.88 -8.07 6.95
N ALA A 434 21.15 -7.26 5.93
CA ALA A 434 20.50 -5.95 5.74
C ALA A 434 18.98 -6.11 5.52
N LEU A 435 18.57 -7.10 4.70
CA LEU A 435 17.17 -7.42 4.46
C LEU A 435 16.46 -7.78 5.78
N PHE A 436 17.05 -8.69 6.56
CA PHE A 436 16.49 -9.07 7.84
C PHE A 436 16.38 -7.87 8.79
N GLN A 437 17.39 -7.00 8.81
CA GLN A 437 17.38 -5.80 9.63
C GLN A 437 16.27 -4.81 9.24
N LEU A 438 16.06 -4.61 7.93
CA LEU A 438 14.99 -3.75 7.43
C LEU A 438 13.60 -4.29 7.77
N ILE A 439 13.41 -5.61 7.67
CA ILE A 439 12.17 -6.28 8.10
C ILE A 439 11.91 -6.06 9.59
N LEU A 440 12.94 -6.19 10.45
CA LEU A 440 12.82 -5.94 11.88
C LEU A 440 12.44 -4.48 12.19
N ASN A 441 13.03 -3.52 11.48
CA ASN A 441 12.72 -2.10 11.64
C ASN A 441 11.27 -1.80 11.24
N ALA A 442 10.81 -2.33 10.10
CA ALA A 442 9.43 -2.19 9.65
C ALA A 442 8.44 -2.83 10.65
N PHE A 443 8.75 -4.03 11.13
CA PHE A 443 7.95 -4.70 12.16
C PHE A 443 7.85 -3.90 13.45
N HIS A 444 8.97 -3.33 13.92
CA HIS A 444 9.00 -2.48 15.10
C HIS A 444 8.10 -1.24 14.92
N ALA A 445 8.17 -0.56 13.78
CA ALA A 445 7.29 0.57 13.50
C ALA A 445 5.81 0.19 13.50
N PHE A 446 5.47 -0.95 12.89
CA PHE A 446 4.08 -1.44 12.90
C PHE A 446 3.60 -1.69 14.33
N LYS A 447 4.42 -2.38 15.14
CA LYS A 447 4.12 -2.68 16.55
C LYS A 447 3.87 -1.41 17.36
N GLU A 448 4.78 -0.44 17.30
CA GLU A 448 4.69 0.79 18.09
C GLU A 448 3.52 1.70 17.66
N LYS A 449 2.99 1.51 16.44
CA LYS A 449 1.88 2.31 15.89
C LYS A 449 0.60 1.53 15.69
N TYR A 450 0.52 0.30 16.19
CA TYR A 450 -0.59 -0.61 15.94
C TYR A 450 -1.94 0.02 16.30
N ASP A 451 -2.06 0.61 17.49
CA ASP A 451 -3.31 1.22 17.98
C ASP A 451 -3.81 2.32 17.02
N TYR A 452 -2.91 3.15 16.50
CA TYR A 452 -3.28 4.20 15.53
C TYR A 452 -3.62 3.64 14.14
N ILE A 453 -2.96 2.55 13.74
CA ILE A 453 -3.22 1.88 12.46
C ILE A 453 -4.59 1.21 12.48
N ILE A 454 -4.92 0.43 13.53
CA ILE A 454 -6.18 -0.31 13.65
C ILE A 454 -7.37 0.62 13.91
N THR A 455 -7.12 1.75 14.59
CA THR A 455 -8.08 2.85 14.73
C THR A 455 -8.01 3.85 13.58
N GLY A 456 -7.27 3.62 12.49
CA GLY A 456 -7.31 4.48 11.29
C GLY A 456 -7.07 5.97 11.56
N THR A 457 -6.33 6.29 12.63
CA THR A 457 -6.16 7.68 13.08
C THR A 457 -4.85 8.21 12.56
N TYR A 458 -4.91 9.05 11.53
CA TYR A 458 -3.73 9.53 10.84
C TYR A 458 -3.42 10.97 11.26
N THR A 459 -2.35 11.17 12.03
CA THR A 459 -1.90 12.52 12.42
C THR A 459 -0.40 12.68 12.20
N ILE A 460 0.07 13.93 12.17
CA ILE A 460 1.51 14.21 12.13
C ILE A 460 2.16 13.80 13.44
N ASP A 461 1.49 14.03 14.57
CA ASP A 461 2.03 13.78 15.89
C ASP A 461 2.18 12.30 16.22
N ASN A 462 1.26 11.46 15.75
CA ASN A 462 1.40 10.01 15.86
C ASN A 462 2.32 9.41 14.79
N GLN A 463 2.86 10.25 13.89
CA GLN A 463 3.84 9.94 12.84
C GLN A 463 3.29 9.10 11.69
N LEU A 464 1.99 8.80 11.65
CA LEU A 464 1.38 8.15 10.48
C LEU A 464 1.28 9.11 9.29
N LEU A 465 1.26 10.43 9.51
CA LEU A 465 1.43 11.45 8.47
C LEU A 465 2.83 12.09 8.55
N ASN A 466 3.43 12.38 7.39
CA ASN A 466 4.60 13.28 7.31
C ASN A 466 4.20 14.75 7.45
N ALA A 467 5.22 15.61 7.47
CA ALA A 467 5.07 17.07 7.52
C ALA A 467 4.22 17.67 6.37
N LYS A 468 3.99 16.95 5.26
CA LYS A 468 3.11 17.37 4.16
C LYS A 468 1.68 16.84 4.32
N GLY A 469 1.35 16.22 5.46
CA GLY A 469 0.04 15.61 5.71
C GLY A 469 -0.22 14.34 4.90
N LYS A 470 0.83 13.65 4.41
CA LYS A 470 0.69 12.41 3.64
C LYS A 470 1.10 11.19 4.44
N ILE A 471 0.45 10.05 4.23
CA ILE A 471 0.78 8.81 4.94
C ILE A 471 2.26 8.42 4.76
N ASN A 472 2.89 8.00 5.86
CA ASN A 472 4.23 7.44 5.91
C ASN A 472 4.24 5.92 5.75
N GLY A 473 5.28 5.41 5.09
CA GLY A 473 5.61 3.98 5.11
C GLY A 473 6.26 3.57 6.43
N LEU A 474 6.32 2.27 6.72
CA LEU A 474 6.84 1.77 8.02
C LEU A 474 8.32 2.12 8.27
N LEU A 475 9.16 2.16 7.23
CA LEU A 475 10.57 2.55 7.41
C LEU A 475 10.73 4.03 7.75
N ASP A 476 9.88 4.90 7.19
CA ASP A 476 9.86 6.33 7.52
C ASP A 476 9.32 6.56 8.93
N ILE A 477 8.30 5.80 9.34
CA ILE A 477 7.78 5.78 10.72
C ILE A 477 8.88 5.34 11.68
N TYR A 478 9.62 4.27 11.37
CA TYR A 478 10.73 3.80 12.20
C TYR A 478 11.79 4.90 12.38
N ALA A 479 12.20 5.55 11.28
CA ALA A 479 13.16 6.65 11.34
C ALA A 479 12.65 7.82 12.21
N ALA A 480 11.35 8.16 12.14
CA ALA A 480 10.73 9.19 12.95
C ALA A 480 10.66 8.82 14.45
N ILE A 481 10.38 7.56 14.79
CA ILE A 481 10.43 7.05 16.16
C ILE A 481 11.85 7.20 16.71
N MET A 482 12.86 6.73 15.96
CA MET A 482 14.25 6.74 16.41
C MET A 482 14.85 8.14 16.51
N ALA A 483 14.35 9.12 15.74
CA ALA A 483 14.77 10.51 15.85
C ALA A 483 14.50 11.11 17.25
N ASN A 484 13.44 10.67 17.91
CA ASN A 484 13.02 11.11 19.25
C ASN A 484 13.41 10.13 20.37
N HIS A 485 14.00 8.98 20.03
CA HIS A 485 14.35 7.94 21.00
C HIS A 485 15.61 8.33 21.80
N PRO A 486 15.68 8.06 23.13
CA PRO A 486 16.84 8.42 23.96
C PRO A 486 18.15 7.79 23.48
N VAL A 487 18.07 6.56 22.97
CA VAL A 487 19.18 5.86 22.31
C VAL A 487 19.02 6.04 20.82
N LYS A 488 19.86 6.89 20.22
CA LYS A 488 19.87 7.09 18.77
C LYS A 488 20.54 5.92 18.08
N ASP A 489 19.92 5.46 17.00
CA ASP A 489 20.51 4.50 16.08
C ASP A 489 21.02 5.21 14.82
N ARG A 490 21.67 4.48 13.91
CA ARG A 490 22.19 5.06 12.65
C ARG A 490 21.25 4.81 11.46
N PHE A 491 20.06 4.24 11.67
CA PHE A 491 19.21 3.76 10.59
C PHE A 491 18.74 4.88 9.67
N ALA A 492 18.27 5.99 10.23
CA ALA A 492 17.81 7.12 9.42
C ALA A 492 18.91 7.61 8.46
N LYS A 493 20.16 7.65 8.94
CA LYS A 493 21.32 8.04 8.13
C LYS A 493 21.63 6.98 7.07
N SER A 494 21.69 5.70 7.42
CA SER A 494 22.05 4.63 6.48
C SER A 494 20.98 4.40 5.41
N ASN A 495 19.69 4.42 5.79
CA ASN A 495 18.57 4.35 4.85
C ASN A 495 18.56 5.54 3.88
N THR A 496 18.86 6.75 4.37
CA THR A 496 19.02 7.93 3.50
C THR A 496 20.23 7.76 2.57
N GLY A 497 21.33 7.20 3.05
CA GLY A 497 22.50 6.87 2.25
C GLY A 497 22.18 5.91 1.10
N LEU A 498 21.51 4.80 1.40
CA LEU A 498 21.06 3.81 0.41
C LEU A 498 20.21 4.47 -0.69
N LYS A 499 19.12 5.16 -0.30
CA LYS A 499 18.24 5.85 -1.25
C LYS A 499 19.01 6.88 -2.07
N LYS A 500 19.91 7.64 -1.45
CA LYS A 500 20.73 8.65 -2.13
C LYS A 500 21.61 8.01 -3.19
N HIS A 501 22.34 6.94 -2.87
CA HIS A 501 23.21 6.27 -3.84
C HIS A 501 22.43 5.71 -5.03
N SER A 502 21.31 5.02 -4.77
CA SER A 502 20.44 4.52 -5.84
C SER A 502 19.96 5.64 -6.76
N VAL A 503 19.56 6.79 -6.22
CA VAL A 503 19.15 7.95 -7.03
C VAL A 503 20.32 8.55 -7.80
N THR A 504 21.41 8.90 -7.12
CA THR A 504 22.49 9.68 -7.74
C THR A 504 23.31 8.89 -8.74
N ALA A 505 23.56 7.62 -8.46
CA ALA A 505 24.44 6.78 -9.28
C ALA A 505 23.66 5.80 -10.17
N GLY A 506 22.51 5.30 -9.69
CA GLY A 506 21.68 4.35 -10.42
C GLY A 506 20.68 5.02 -11.36
N TYR A 507 19.61 5.59 -10.80
CA TYR A 507 18.51 6.17 -11.57
C TYR A 507 18.92 7.34 -12.46
N ASN A 508 19.85 8.18 -12.00
CA ASN A 508 20.38 9.30 -12.78
C ASN A 508 21.51 8.90 -13.74
N ASN A 509 21.83 7.61 -13.86
CA ASN A 509 22.81 7.16 -14.83
C ASN A 509 22.34 7.48 -16.26
N ILE A 510 23.25 7.95 -17.10
CA ILE A 510 22.94 8.36 -18.48
C ILE A 510 22.30 7.25 -19.32
N ALA A 511 22.66 5.98 -19.08
CA ALA A 511 22.08 4.85 -19.80
C ALA A 511 20.62 4.64 -19.42
N VAL A 512 20.31 4.73 -18.12
CA VAL A 512 18.94 4.63 -17.59
C VAL A 512 18.09 5.77 -18.15
N LEU A 513 18.57 7.00 -18.05
CA LEU A 513 17.85 8.19 -18.55
C LEU A 513 17.56 8.11 -20.06
N LYS A 514 18.52 7.64 -20.87
CA LYS A 514 18.30 7.46 -22.32
C LYS A 514 17.22 6.43 -22.62
N ASN A 515 17.23 5.30 -21.91
CA ASN A 515 16.25 4.24 -22.09
C ASN A 515 14.86 4.67 -21.59
N SER A 516 14.80 5.40 -20.47
CA SER A 516 13.59 6.03 -19.96
C SER A 516 12.98 7.02 -20.95
N LEU A 517 13.79 7.89 -21.55
CA LEU A 517 13.33 8.82 -22.60
C LEU A 517 12.78 8.09 -23.82
N GLY A 518 13.44 7.01 -24.25
CA GLY A 518 12.93 6.17 -25.35
C GLY A 518 11.55 5.58 -25.03
N GLY A 519 11.37 5.05 -23.82
CA GLY A 519 10.09 4.54 -23.35
C GLY A 519 9.00 5.63 -23.30
N TYR A 520 9.36 6.83 -22.84
CA TYR A 520 8.46 7.98 -22.80
C TYR A 520 7.93 8.34 -24.20
N GLU A 521 8.83 8.51 -25.18
CA GLU A 521 8.48 8.84 -26.57
C GLU A 521 7.58 7.77 -27.21
N ILE A 522 7.89 6.49 -26.98
CA ILE A 522 7.10 5.36 -27.48
C ILE A 522 5.66 5.46 -26.97
N MET A 523 5.47 5.63 -25.65
CA MET A 523 4.12 5.64 -25.06
C MET A 523 3.34 6.89 -25.48
N SER A 524 3.99 8.06 -25.52
CA SER A 524 3.36 9.30 -26.00
C SER A 524 2.86 9.17 -27.43
N GLU A 525 3.73 8.69 -28.34
CA GLU A 525 3.39 8.57 -29.75
C GLU A 525 2.34 7.50 -30.02
N LEU A 526 2.38 6.37 -29.29
CA LEU A 526 1.33 5.36 -29.38
C LEU A 526 -0.03 5.96 -29.01
N LEU A 527 -0.13 6.68 -27.89
CA LEU A 527 -1.38 7.31 -27.48
C LEU A 527 -1.86 8.36 -28.50
N LYS A 528 -0.98 9.28 -28.93
CA LYS A 528 -1.29 10.31 -29.94
C LYS A 528 -1.83 9.68 -31.23
N THR A 529 -1.16 8.62 -31.71
CA THR A 529 -1.53 7.92 -32.94
C THR A 529 -2.92 7.29 -32.83
N HIS A 530 -3.26 6.64 -31.71
CA HIS A 530 -4.55 6.01 -31.52
C HIS A 530 -5.69 7.02 -31.32
N ILE A 531 -5.46 8.11 -30.58
CA ILE A 531 -6.45 9.18 -30.41
C ILE A 531 -6.73 9.86 -31.75
N ALA A 532 -5.70 10.17 -32.53
CA ALA A 532 -5.85 10.73 -33.87
C ALA A 532 -6.64 9.79 -34.80
N ALA A 533 -6.38 8.48 -34.71
CA ALA A 533 -7.10 7.46 -35.47
C ALA A 533 -8.59 7.39 -35.09
N LEU A 534 -8.93 7.42 -33.80
CA LEU A 534 -10.31 7.47 -33.32
C LEU A 534 -11.05 8.72 -33.81
N HIS A 535 -10.38 9.88 -33.82
CA HIS A 535 -10.99 11.12 -34.26
C HIS A 535 -11.28 11.13 -35.78
N ASN A 536 -10.42 10.48 -36.56
CA ASN A 536 -10.38 10.54 -38.03
C ASN A 536 -10.67 9.17 -38.69
N LEU A 537 -11.75 8.45 -38.34
CA LEU A 537 -12.00 7.08 -38.87
C LEU A 537 -12.29 7.04 -40.37
N ASN A 538 -12.60 8.18 -40.99
CA ASN A 538 -12.78 8.30 -42.45
C ASN A 538 -11.47 8.11 -43.23
N LYS A 539 -10.30 8.26 -42.58
CA LYS A 539 -9.00 8.04 -43.21
C LYS A 539 -8.63 6.56 -43.19
N LEU A 540 -8.20 6.03 -44.34
CA LEU A 540 -7.75 4.64 -44.46
C LEU A 540 -6.64 4.31 -43.44
N GLN A 541 -5.69 5.22 -43.23
CA GLN A 541 -4.61 5.05 -42.25
C GLN A 541 -5.15 4.85 -40.82
N SER A 542 -6.13 5.65 -40.40
CA SER A 542 -6.78 5.49 -39.09
C SER A 542 -7.46 4.14 -38.94
N GLN A 543 -8.15 3.69 -39.98
CA GLN A 543 -8.80 2.38 -39.99
C GLN A 543 -7.75 1.26 -39.86
N MET A 544 -6.64 1.36 -40.59
CA MET A 544 -5.53 0.40 -40.48
C MET A 544 -4.96 0.35 -39.07
N ILE A 545 -4.68 1.51 -38.45
CA ILE A 545 -4.16 1.59 -37.08
C ILE A 545 -5.10 0.87 -36.12
N LEU A 546 -6.40 1.19 -36.13
CA LEU A 546 -7.36 0.58 -35.20
C LEU A 546 -7.55 -0.92 -35.43
N LEU A 547 -7.38 -1.41 -36.67
CA LEU A 547 -7.43 -2.83 -37.00
C LEU A 547 -6.17 -3.60 -36.53
N THR A 548 -5.07 -2.92 -36.20
CA THR A 548 -3.91 -3.58 -35.56
C THR A 548 -4.10 -3.85 -34.07
N ALA A 549 -5.01 -3.13 -33.42
CA ALA A 549 -5.35 -3.39 -32.03
C ALA A 549 -6.25 -4.65 -31.91
N PRO A 550 -6.08 -5.47 -30.86
CA PRO A 550 -6.99 -6.58 -30.60
C PRO A 550 -8.44 -6.12 -30.47
N THR A 551 -9.36 -6.89 -31.02
CA THR A 551 -10.76 -6.46 -31.21
C THR A 551 -11.51 -6.17 -29.91
N GLU A 552 -11.07 -6.74 -28.80
CA GLU A 552 -11.62 -6.50 -27.46
C GLU A 552 -11.38 -5.08 -26.95
N PHE A 553 -10.38 -4.36 -27.47
CA PHE A 553 -10.06 -2.98 -27.08
C PHE A 553 -10.71 -1.92 -27.98
N ILE A 554 -11.52 -2.35 -28.96
CA ILE A 554 -12.27 -1.46 -29.84
C ILE A 554 -13.77 -1.70 -29.62
N HIS A 555 -14.48 -0.66 -29.22
CA HIS A 555 -15.91 -0.68 -28.97
C HIS A 555 -16.67 -1.22 -30.18
N LYS A 556 -17.70 -2.03 -29.92
CA LYS A 556 -18.43 -2.77 -30.96
C LYS A 556 -18.94 -1.86 -32.09
N SER A 557 -19.50 -0.69 -31.77
CA SER A 557 -20.01 0.23 -32.78
C SER A 557 -18.92 0.77 -33.72
N ILE A 558 -17.69 0.99 -33.22
CA ILE A 558 -16.56 1.37 -34.07
C ILE A 558 -16.19 0.20 -34.97
N ARG A 559 -16.08 -1.02 -34.44
CA ARG A 559 -15.79 -2.23 -35.24
C ARG A 559 -16.80 -2.45 -36.35
N ASP A 560 -18.09 -2.32 -36.03
CA ASP A 560 -19.18 -2.47 -36.99
C ASP A 560 -19.10 -1.41 -38.11
N SER A 561 -18.72 -0.18 -37.76
CA SER A 561 -18.54 0.91 -38.72
C SER A 561 -17.31 0.70 -39.62
N LEU A 562 -16.18 0.26 -39.05
CA LEU A 562 -14.97 -0.10 -39.80
C LEU A 562 -15.25 -1.23 -40.82
N ASN A 563 -16.00 -2.26 -40.41
CA ASN A 563 -16.36 -3.38 -41.28
C ASN A 563 -17.27 -2.96 -42.45
N LYS A 564 -18.19 -2.02 -42.21
CA LYS A 564 -19.12 -1.49 -43.23
C LYS A 564 -18.47 -0.45 -44.15
N ARG A 565 -17.26 0.01 -43.84
CA ARG A 565 -16.58 1.13 -44.51
C ARG A 565 -17.40 2.43 -44.56
N ASP A 566 -18.25 2.64 -43.55
CA ASP A 566 -19.08 3.85 -43.37
C ASP A 566 -18.59 4.66 -42.15
N ALA A 567 -17.26 4.71 -41.99
CA ALA A 567 -16.63 5.25 -40.79
C ALA A 567 -16.43 6.76 -40.90
N ARG A 568 -17.11 7.52 -40.03
CA ARG A 568 -16.98 8.98 -39.86
C ARG A 568 -16.12 9.31 -38.65
N SER A 569 -16.46 10.29 -37.81
CA SER A 569 -15.76 10.48 -36.53
C SER A 569 -16.34 9.56 -35.44
N TRP A 570 -15.52 9.10 -34.48
CA TRP A 570 -16.03 8.38 -33.30
C TRP A 570 -17.09 9.18 -32.51
N VAL A 571 -17.03 10.52 -32.55
CA VAL A 571 -18.01 11.40 -31.89
C VAL A 571 -19.40 11.28 -32.51
N GLU A 572 -19.49 10.93 -33.80
CA GLU A 572 -20.77 10.71 -34.50
C GLU A 572 -21.32 9.30 -34.26
N ILE A 573 -20.45 8.33 -33.98
CA ILE A 573 -20.81 6.91 -33.85
C ILE A 573 -21.16 6.54 -32.41
N LEU A 574 -20.52 7.19 -31.44
CA LEU A 574 -20.60 6.83 -30.02
C LEU A 574 -21.30 7.92 -29.20
N SER A 575 -22.14 7.51 -28.26
CA SER A 575 -22.61 8.39 -27.19
C SER A 575 -21.45 8.81 -26.27
N PRO A 576 -21.58 9.90 -25.49
CA PRO A 576 -20.52 10.31 -24.55
C PRO A 576 -20.07 9.19 -23.60
N GLN A 577 -21.00 8.37 -23.09
CA GLN A 577 -20.67 7.24 -22.23
C GLN A 577 -19.86 6.15 -22.97
N GLN A 578 -20.21 5.87 -24.22
CA GLN A 578 -19.47 4.92 -25.06
C GLN A 578 -18.09 5.47 -25.47
N GLN A 579 -17.95 6.79 -25.59
CA GLN A 579 -16.64 7.43 -25.82
C GLN A 579 -15.74 7.28 -24.59
N ILE A 580 -16.28 7.48 -23.38
CA ILE A 580 -15.57 7.21 -22.11
C ILE A 580 -15.11 5.75 -22.08
N GLU A 581 -16.00 4.80 -22.38
CA GLU A 581 -15.66 3.39 -22.44
C GLU A 581 -14.55 3.10 -23.46
N GLN A 582 -14.61 3.69 -24.66
CA GLN A 582 -13.57 3.52 -25.68
C GLN A 582 -12.20 4.07 -25.24
N ILE A 583 -12.16 5.22 -24.54
CA ILE A 583 -10.89 5.74 -23.99
C ILE A 583 -10.36 4.81 -22.91
N ARG A 584 -11.22 4.27 -22.04
CA ARG A 584 -10.82 3.28 -21.05
C ARG A 584 -10.28 2.00 -21.70
N LEU A 585 -10.90 1.49 -22.76
CA LEU A 585 -10.39 0.34 -23.52
C LEU A 585 -9.03 0.63 -24.16
N LEU A 586 -8.80 1.85 -24.66
CA LEU A 586 -7.50 2.27 -25.17
C LEU A 586 -6.44 2.30 -24.06
N ASN A 587 -6.79 2.82 -22.88
CA ASN A 587 -5.90 2.78 -21.71
C ASN A 587 -5.58 1.33 -21.31
N ASP A 588 -6.59 0.45 -21.26
CA ASP A 588 -6.43 -0.96 -20.95
C ASP A 588 -5.50 -1.66 -21.96
N TYR A 589 -5.62 -1.31 -23.25
CA TYR A 589 -4.72 -1.80 -24.30
C TYR A 589 -3.27 -1.35 -24.08
N LEU A 590 -3.04 -0.03 -24.01
CA LEU A 590 -1.69 0.53 -23.97
C LEU A 590 -0.95 0.17 -22.68
N THR A 591 -1.61 0.24 -21.52
CA THR A 591 -1.04 -0.15 -20.22
C THR A 591 -0.85 -1.67 -20.09
N GLY A 592 -1.66 -2.45 -20.82
CA GLY A 592 -1.60 -3.92 -20.86
C GLY A 592 -0.46 -4.50 -21.71
N LEU A 593 0.20 -3.69 -22.54
CA LEU A 593 1.38 -4.09 -23.32
C LEU A 593 2.58 -4.41 -22.42
N THR A 594 3.54 -5.15 -22.96
CA THR A 594 4.89 -5.28 -22.41
C THR A 594 5.82 -4.28 -23.07
N ASP A 595 7.00 -4.02 -22.51
CA ASP A 595 7.94 -3.03 -23.06
C ASP A 595 8.35 -3.38 -24.50
N ASN A 596 8.66 -4.65 -24.74
CA ASN A 596 8.99 -5.18 -26.06
C ASN A 596 7.80 -5.15 -27.03
N ALA A 597 6.57 -5.32 -26.55
CA ALA A 597 5.38 -5.25 -27.39
C ALA A 597 5.05 -3.80 -27.79
N ALA A 598 5.18 -2.86 -26.85
CA ALA A 598 5.01 -1.43 -27.10
C ALA A 598 6.06 -0.92 -28.10
N LEU A 599 7.33 -1.28 -27.91
CA LEU A 599 8.41 -0.93 -28.84
C LEU A 599 8.18 -1.49 -30.25
N ARG A 600 7.79 -2.77 -30.38
CA ARG A 600 7.47 -3.38 -31.68
C ARG A 600 6.28 -2.72 -32.34
N LEU A 601 5.20 -2.46 -31.60
CA LEU A 601 4.03 -1.76 -32.13
C LEU A 601 4.41 -0.38 -32.67
N PHE A 602 5.19 0.38 -31.90
CA PHE A 602 5.69 1.68 -32.33
C PHE A 602 6.52 1.59 -33.61
N ARG A 603 7.47 0.64 -33.69
CA ARG A 603 8.30 0.44 -34.89
C ARG A 603 7.49 0.05 -36.12
N HIS A 604 6.50 -0.83 -35.97
CA HIS A 604 5.59 -1.19 -37.06
C HIS A 604 4.81 0.02 -37.56
N LEU A 605 4.23 0.82 -36.66
CA LEU A 605 3.43 2.00 -37.02
C LEU A 605 4.27 3.10 -37.70
N LYS A 606 5.57 3.18 -37.38
CA LYS A 606 6.52 4.12 -38.01
C LYS A 606 7.22 3.53 -39.25
N GLY A 607 6.96 2.28 -39.62
CA GLY A 607 7.56 1.62 -40.78
C GLY A 607 9.04 1.24 -40.60
N HIS A 608 9.52 1.13 -39.36
CA HIS A 608 10.90 0.77 -39.03
C HIS A 608 11.13 -0.76 -38.92
N GLU A 609 10.05 -1.54 -38.85
CA GLU A 609 10.10 -3.00 -38.75
C GLU A 609 9.03 -3.59 -39.68
N GLN A 610 9.36 -4.65 -40.41
CA GLN A 610 8.40 -5.35 -41.29
C GLN A 610 7.77 -6.51 -40.54
N VAL A 611 6.46 -6.69 -40.71
CA VAL A 611 5.77 -7.87 -40.19
C VAL A 611 6.15 -9.07 -41.05
N GLY A 612 6.83 -10.05 -40.46
CA GLY A 612 7.03 -11.34 -41.10
C GLY A 612 5.69 -12.05 -41.28
N PHE A 613 5.36 -12.47 -42.50
CA PHE A 613 4.24 -13.35 -42.76
C PHE A 613 4.68 -14.78 -42.39
N ILE A 614 4.05 -15.38 -41.38
CA ILE A 614 4.18 -16.82 -41.09
C ILE A 614 3.19 -17.58 -41.97
#